data_AF-A0A8T6SHR6-F1
#
_entry.id   AF-A0A8T6SHR6-F1
#
_cell.length_a   1.000
_cell.length_b   1.000
_cell.length_c   1.000
_cell.angle_alpha   90.00
_cell.angle_beta   90.00
_cell.angle_gamma   90.00
#
_symmetry.space_group_name_H-M   'P 1'
#
loop_
_entity.id
_entity.type
_entity.pdbx_description
1 polymer ?
#
loop_
_entity_poly.entity_id
_entity_poly.type
_entity_poly.pdbx_seq_one_letter_code
_entity_poly.pdbx_strand_id
1 'polypeptide(L)' 'MSKATKMKRAELFKRLDIQTLLNKLISEEITKLEPNYDPELGYRYPILEEIINDASK' A
#
# COMPACT_ATOMS: atom_id res chain seq x y z
N MET A 1 10.52 16.05 -12.60
CA MET A 1 10.75 15.17 -11.43
C MET A 1 12.15 15.39 -10.89
N SER A 2 12.31 15.90 -9.66
CA SER A 2 13.64 16.15 -9.09
C SER A 2 14.34 14.83 -8.74
N LYS A 3 15.69 14.86 -8.69
CA LYS A 3 16.51 13.69 -8.32
C LYS A 3 16.16 13.17 -6.91
N ALA A 4 15.85 14.09 -5.99
CA ALA A 4 15.42 13.76 -4.63
C ALA A 4 14.08 12.99 -4.61
N THR A 5 13.12 13.36 -5.45
CA THR A 5 11.84 12.63 -5.56
C THR A 5 12.05 11.20 -6.11
N LYS A 6 12.98 11.03 -7.07
CA LYS A 6 13.32 9.69 -7.60
C LYS A 6 13.97 8.80 -6.54
N MET A 7 14.91 9.33 -5.75
CA MET A 7 15.55 8.58 -4.67
C MET A 7 14.53 8.17 -3.59
N LYS A 8 13.63 9.07 -3.17
CA LYS A 8 12.55 8.73 -2.24
C LYS A 8 11.62 7.63 -2.78
N ARG A 9 11.28 7.67 -4.07
CA ARG A 9 10.45 6.63 -4.69
C ARG A 9 11.17 5.27 -4.70
N ALA A 10 12.45 5.25 -5.02
CA ALA A 10 13.24 4.02 -5.02
C ALA A 10 13.31 3.39 -3.62
N GLU A 11 13.44 4.19 -2.56
CA GLU A 11 13.37 3.68 -1.18
C GLU A 11 11.99 3.15 -0.81
N LEU A 12 10.91 3.79 -1.27
CA LEU A 12 9.55 3.28 -1.05
C LEU A 12 9.31 1.93 -1.72
N PHE A 13 9.82 1.72 -2.94
CA PHE A 13 9.73 0.43 -3.63
C PHE A 13 10.49 -0.71 -2.94
N LYS A 14 11.44 -0.40 -2.05
CA LYS A 14 12.15 -1.43 -1.28
C LYS A 14 11.35 -1.96 -0.09
N ARG A 15 10.30 -1.26 0.33
CA ARG A 15 9.49 -1.70 1.47
C ARG A 15 8.64 -2.90 1.08
N LEU A 16 8.59 -3.89 1.98
CA LEU A 16 7.88 -5.15 1.75
C LEU A 16 6.37 -4.94 1.55
N ASP A 17 5.75 -4.10 2.37
CA ASP A 17 4.32 -3.75 2.25
C ASP A 17 3.96 -3.16 0.88
N ILE A 18 4.80 -2.27 0.36
CA ILE A 18 4.63 -1.67 -0.97
C ILE A 18 4.82 -2.72 -2.07
N GLN A 19 5.81 -3.60 -1.96
CA GLN A 19 6.02 -4.67 -2.95
C GLN A 19 4.84 -5.66 -2.96
N THR A 20 4.34 -6.06 -1.79
CA THR A 20 3.19 -6.96 -1.67
C THR A 20 1.94 -6.33 -2.29
N LEU A 21 1.67 -5.06 -1.99
CA LEU A 21 0.55 -4.34 -2.59
C LEU A 21 0.64 -4.31 -4.12
N LEU A 22 1.82 -3.96 -4.66
CA LEU A 22 2.03 -3.89 -6.09
C LEU A 22 1.92 -5.26 -6.77
N ASN A 23 2.47 -6.30 -6.16
CA ASN A 23 2.36 -7.67 -6.67
C ASN A 23 0.90 -8.10 -6.77
N LYS A 24 0.11 -7.85 -5.72
CA LYS A 24 -1.33 -8.17 -5.70
C LYS A 24 -2.16 -7.36 -6.70
N LEU A 25 -1.77 -6.11 -6.97
CA LEU A 25 -2.38 -5.30 -8.02
C LEU A 25 -2.05 -5.83 -9.42
N ILE A 26 -0.79 -6.21 -9.66
CA ILE A 26 -0.32 -6.73 -10.96
C ILE A 26 -0.87 -8.14 -11.21
N SER A 27 -1.02 -8.97 -10.18
CA SER A 27 -1.61 -10.31 -10.29
C SER A 27 -3.13 -10.30 -10.40
N GLU A 28 -3.76 -9.11 -10.37
CA GLU A 28 -5.22 -8.92 -10.36
C GLU A 28 -5.93 -9.55 -9.14
N GLU A 29 -5.18 -10.00 -8.12
CA GLU A 29 -5.73 -10.40 -6.81
C GLU A 29 -6.48 -9.24 -6.14
N ILE A 30 -5.96 -8.03 -6.33
CA ILE A 30 -6.64 -6.79 -5.94
C ILE A 30 -6.80 -5.95 -7.21
N THR A 31 -8.04 -5.65 -7.58
CA THR A 31 -8.33 -4.77 -8.72
C THR A 31 -8.66 -3.35 -8.28
N LYS A 32 -9.11 -3.19 -7.03
CA LYS A 32 -9.51 -1.92 -6.45
C LYS A 32 -9.30 -1.90 -4.95
N LEU A 33 -8.92 -0.73 -4.45
CA LEU A 33 -8.93 -0.45 -3.01
C LEU A 33 -10.30 0.14 -2.66
N GLU A 34 -11.10 -0.65 -1.95
CA GLU A 34 -12.41 -0.19 -1.48
C GLU A 34 -12.27 0.45 -0.10
N PRO A 35 -12.56 1.76 0.02
CA PRO A 35 -12.56 2.42 1.31
C PRO A 35 -13.79 1.99 2.11
N ASN A 36 -13.59 1.70 3.40
CA ASN A 36 -14.65 1.52 4.38
C ASN A 36 -14.68 2.74 5.30
N TYR A 37 -15.80 3.47 5.35
CA TYR A 37 -15.92 4.64 6.21
C TYR A 37 -16.28 4.23 7.64
N ASP A 38 -15.40 4.60 8.57
CA ASP A 38 -15.60 4.51 10.01
C ASP A 38 -15.92 5.91 10.57
N PRO A 39 -17.01 6.10 11.31
CA PRO A 39 -17.37 7.42 11.86
C PRO A 39 -16.35 8.02 12.85
N GLU A 40 -15.55 7.18 13.50
CA GLU A 40 -14.55 7.59 14.50
C GLU A 40 -13.17 7.81 13.86
N LEU A 41 -12.81 6.99 12.87
CA LEU A 41 -11.47 6.94 12.28
C LEU A 41 -11.41 7.50 10.84
N GLY A 42 -12.56 7.70 10.19
CA GLY A 42 -12.67 8.13 8.79
C GLY A 42 -12.53 6.96 7.81
N TYR A 43 -12.02 7.24 6.60
CA TYR A 43 -11.87 6.22 5.58
C TYR A 43 -10.72 5.27 5.88
N ARG A 44 -11.07 4.00 6.05
CA ARG A 44 -10.17 2.88 6.21
C ARG A 44 -10.00 2.11 4.91
N TYR A 45 -8.89 1.42 4.78
CA TYR A 45 -8.60 0.57 3.62
C TYR A 45 -8.20 -0.81 4.15
N PRO A 46 -9.18 -1.68 4.46
CA PRO A 46 -8.93 -2.94 5.15
C PRO A 46 -7.82 -3.78 4.50
N ILE A 47 -7.82 -3.84 3.16
CA ILE A 47 -6.81 -4.56 2.39
C ILE A 47 -5.41 -3.98 2.57
N LEU A 48 -5.26 -2.64 2.58
CA LEU A 48 -3.96 -2.01 2.83
C LEU A 48 -3.50 -2.24 4.27
N GLU A 49 -4.42 -2.14 5.21
CA GLU A 49 -4.14 -2.32 6.63
C GLU A 49 -3.69 -3.75 6.94
N GLU A 50 -4.32 -4.75 6.31
CA GLU A 50 -3.91 -6.15 6.39
C GLU A 50 -2.50 -6.35 5.83
N ILE A 51 -2.21 -5.83 4.63
CA ILE A 51 -0.87 -5.93 4.01
C ILE A 51 0.20 -5.28 4.89
N ILE A 52 -0.07 -4.10 5.46
CA ILE A 52 0.87 -3.39 6.34
C ILE A 52 1.11 -4.18 7.62
N ASN A 53 0.05 -4.75 8.20
CA ASN A 53 0.14 -5.54 9.43
C ASN A 53 0.94 -6.84 9.21
N ASP A 54 0.71 -7.52 8.09
CA ASP A 54 1.45 -8.74 7.74
C ASP A 54 2.91 -8.48 7.40
N ALA A 55 3.22 -7.35 6.74
CA ALA A 55 4.60 -6.96 6.47
C ALA A 55 5.38 -6.53 7.72
N SER A 56 4.70 -6.33 8.86
CA SER A 56 5.30 -5.94 10.14
C SER A 56 5.60 -7.13 11.06
N LYS A 57 5.23 -8.36 10.66
CA LYS A 57 5.55 -9.61 11.34
C LYS A 57 6.83 -10.24 10.79
#